data_AF-A0A8I2E4F0-F1
#
_entry.id   AF-A0A8I2E4F0-F1
#
_cell.length_a   1.000
_cell.length_b   1.000
_cell.length_c   1.000
_cell.angle_alpha   90.00
_cell.angle_beta   90.00
_cell.angle_gamma   90.00
#
_symmetry.space_group_name_H-M   'P 1'
#
loop_
_entity.id
_entity.type
_entity.pdbx_description
1 polymer ?
#
loop_
_entity_poly.entity_id
_entity_poly.type
_entity_poly.pdbx_seq_one_letter_code
_entity_poly.pdbx_strand_id
1 'polypeptide(L)'
;MSTLLIGRWSTDNATLSITASHQIDDEDQDAVDALTRPAFANGANWACTFPVDTHRHAVQRAYEEFARDDDTWLDDTVEHVEPVTP
;
A
#
# COMPACT_ATOMS: atom_id res chain seq x y z
N MET A 1 -8.47 -13.37 4.59
CA MET A 1 -8.68 -11.91 4.53
C MET A 1 -7.33 -11.29 4.28
N SER A 2 -7.27 -10.47 3.24
CA SER A 2 -6.08 -9.78 2.79
C SER A 2 -6.30 -8.28 2.86
N THR A 3 -5.21 -7.54 3.04
CA THR A 3 -5.24 -6.08 3.03
C THR A 3 -4.68 -5.59 1.70
N LEU A 4 -5.53 -4.91 0.92
CA LEU A 4 -5.11 -4.14 -0.24
C LEU A 4 -4.65 -2.77 0.21
N LEU A 5 -3.41 -2.41 -0.12
CA LEU A 5 -2.90 -1.05 -0.03
C LEU A 5 -2.88 -0.43 -1.42
N ILE A 6 -3.33 0.82 -1.49
CA ILE A 6 -3.25 1.64 -2.69
C ILE A 6 -2.44 2.87 -2.33
N GLY A 7 -1.53 3.26 -3.22
CA GLY A 7 -0.62 4.34 -2.95
C GLY A 7 -0.08 5.00 -4.21
N ARG A 8 0.82 5.94 -3.98
CA ARG A 8 1.46 6.73 -5.00
C ARG A 8 2.93 6.89 -4.68
N TRP A 9 3.77 6.46 -5.61
CA TRP A 9 5.18 6.84 -5.65
C TRP A 9 5.32 8.30 -6.07
N SER A 10 6.19 9.02 -5.37
CA SER A 10 6.69 10.32 -5.77
C SER A 10 7.44 10.23 -7.11
N THR A 11 7.56 11.35 -7.83
CA THR A 11 8.17 11.38 -9.17
C THR A 11 9.64 10.93 -9.16
N ASP A 12 10.34 11.15 -8.05
CA ASP A 12 11.71 10.73 -7.79
C ASP A 12 11.82 9.31 -7.19
N ASN A 13 10.69 8.61 -7.03
CA ASN A 13 10.56 7.32 -6.35
C ASN A 13 11.09 7.31 -4.90
N ALA A 14 11.34 8.47 -4.30
CA ALA A 14 11.86 8.58 -2.95
C ALA A 14 10.81 8.30 -1.87
N THR A 15 9.51 8.40 -2.20
CA THR A 15 8.43 8.21 -1.23
C THR A 15 7.28 7.41 -1.81
N LEU A 16 6.85 6.37 -1.09
CA LEU A 16 5.59 5.68 -1.31
C LEU A 16 4.55 6.21 -0.32
N SER A 17 3.59 7.01 -0.81
CA SER A 17 2.46 7.45 0.00
C SER A 17 1.32 6.46 -0.11
N ILE A 18 0.93 5.80 0.99
CA ILE A 18 -0.28 4.97 1.05
C ILE A 18 -1.48 5.90 1.19
N THR A 19 -2.41 5.84 0.24
CA THR A 19 -3.56 6.76 0.14
C THR A 19 -4.90 6.08 0.37
N ALA A 20 -4.96 4.75 0.28
CA ALA A 20 -6.12 3.99 0.70
C ALA A 20 -5.74 2.59 1.19
N SER A 21 -6.58 2.03 2.06
CA SER A 21 -6.45 0.67 2.56
C SER A 21 -7.82 0.00 2.64
N HIS A 22 -7.89 -1.23 2.15
CA HIS A 22 -9.13 -1.99 2.08
C HIS A 22 -8.89 -3.43 2.54
N GLN A 23 -9.80 -3.96 3.36
CA GLN A 23 -9.88 -5.39 3.63
C GLN A 23 -10.66 -6.05 2.50
N ILE A 24 -10.07 -7.08 1.89
CA ILE A 24 -10.68 -7.86 0.82
C ILE A 24 -10.57 -9.36 1.14
N ASP A 25 -11.44 -10.15 0.53
CA ASP A 25 -11.32 -11.60 0.58
C ASP A 25 -10.04 -12.04 -0.15
N ASP A 26 -9.49 -13.17 0.29
CA ASP A 26 -8.31 -13.73 -0.36
C ASP A 26 -8.67 -14.16 -1.79
N GLU A 27 -7.77 -13.90 -2.74
CA GLU A 27 -7.96 -14.22 -4.16
C GLU A 27 -9.14 -13.50 -4.85
N ASP A 28 -9.71 -12.44 -4.23
CA ASP A 28 -10.77 -11.63 -4.82
C ASP A 28 -10.22 -10.57 -5.79
N GLN A 29 -9.90 -11.02 -6.99
CA GLN A 29 -9.37 -10.15 -8.05
C GLN A 29 -10.39 -9.11 -8.53
N ASP A 30 -11.69 -9.41 -8.47
CA ASP A 30 -12.74 -8.47 -8.88
C ASP A 30 -12.80 -7.28 -7.92
N ALA A 31 -12.67 -7.51 -6.61
CA ALA A 31 -12.56 -6.45 -5.62
C ALA A 31 -11.28 -5.61 -5.81
N VAL A 32 -10.14 -6.24 -6.09
CA VAL A 32 -8.88 -5.54 -6.41
C VAL A 32 -9.07 -4.62 -7.62
N ASP A 33 -9.62 -5.14 -8.71
CA ASP A 33 -9.84 -4.37 -9.94
C ASP A 33 -10.83 -3.22 -9.72
N ALA A 34 -11.91 -3.46 -8.97
CA ALA A 34 -12.91 -2.44 -8.67
C ALA A 34 -12.35 -1.29 -7.83
N LEU A 35 -11.40 -1.56 -6.93
CA LEU A 35 -10.77 -0.55 -6.07
C LEU A 35 -9.60 0.16 -6.75
N THR A 36 -8.78 -0.56 -7.52
CA THR A 36 -7.55 -0.02 -8.14
C THR A 36 -7.84 0.83 -9.37
N ARG A 37 -8.76 0.42 -10.25
CA ARG A 37 -9.09 1.17 -11.48
C ARG A 37 -9.47 2.64 -11.21
N PRO A 38 -10.43 2.96 -10.31
CA PRO A 38 -10.75 4.36 -10.02
C PRO A 38 -9.61 5.08 -9.30
N ALA A 39 -8.84 4.40 -8.45
CA ALA A 39 -7.72 5.02 -7.76
C ALA A 39 -6.61 5.43 -8.74
N PHE A 40 -6.28 4.57 -9.70
CA PHE A 40 -5.29 4.86 -10.75
C PHE A 40 -5.75 6.00 -11.67
N ALA A 41 -7.04 6.06 -11.99
CA ALA A 41 -7.61 7.20 -12.71
C ALA A 41 -7.46 8.53 -11.95
N ASN A 42 -7.37 8.48 -10.61
CA ASN A 42 -7.16 9.63 -9.73
C ASN A 42 -5.70 9.88 -9.34
N GLY A 43 -4.74 9.20 -9.99
CA GLY A 43 -3.32 9.48 -9.85
C GLY A 43 -2.57 8.59 -8.84
N ALA A 44 -3.20 7.57 -8.27
CA ALA A 44 -2.45 6.46 -7.69
C ALA A 44 -1.68 5.73 -8.81
N ASN A 45 -0.50 5.20 -8.50
CA ASN A 45 0.33 4.47 -9.47
C ASN A 45 0.87 3.15 -8.91
N TRP A 46 0.44 2.79 -7.70
CA TRP A 46 0.85 1.59 -7.01
C TRP A 46 -0.32 1.00 -6.24
N ALA A 47 -0.44 -0.32 -6.27
CA ALA A 47 -1.35 -1.08 -5.43
C ALA A 47 -0.76 -2.47 -5.17
N CYS A 48 -0.91 -2.97 -3.96
CA CYS A 48 -0.42 -4.29 -3.57
C CYS A 48 -1.31 -4.93 -2.52
N THR A 49 -1.56 -6.23 -2.67
CA THR A 49 -2.32 -7.03 -1.72
C THR A 49 -1.37 -7.81 -0.83
N PHE A 50 -1.54 -7.67 0.48
CA PHE A 50 -0.78 -8.42 1.47
C PHE A 50 -1.69 -9.44 2.17
N PRO A 51 -1.25 -10.69 2.36
CA PRO A 51 -2.00 -11.74 3.05
C PRO A 51 -1.96 -11.53 4.57
N VAL A 52 -2.38 -10.36 5.00
CA VAL A 52 -2.46 -9.92 6.39
C VAL A 52 -3.82 -9.27 6.61
N ASP A 53 -4.31 -9.38 7.82
CA ASP A 53 -5.65 -9.00 8.26
C ASP A 53 -5.72 -7.58 8.85
N THR A 54 -4.59 -6.86 8.93
CA THR A 54 -4.53 -5.52 9.48
C THR A 54 -3.74 -4.56 8.60
N HIS A 55 -4.23 -3.32 8.54
CA HIS A 55 -3.57 -2.21 7.86
C HIS A 55 -2.12 -2.04 8.31
N ARG A 56 -1.89 -2.01 9.63
CA ARG A 56 -0.54 -1.86 10.20
C ARG A 56 0.44 -2.93 9.74
N HIS A 57 0.04 -4.20 9.70
CA HIS A 57 0.91 -5.27 9.20
C HIS A 57 1.15 -5.12 7.69
N ALA A 58 0.14 -4.69 6.93
CA ALA A 58 0.30 -4.45 5.50
C ALA A 58 1.29 -3.31 5.21
N VAL A 59 1.22 -2.21 5.99
CA VAL A 59 2.15 -1.09 5.89
C VAL A 59 3.58 -1.53 6.22
N GLN A 60 3.76 -2.32 7.28
CA GLN A 60 5.07 -2.88 7.61
C GLN A 60 5.63 -3.75 6.48
N ARG A 61 4.79 -4.61 5.86
CA ARG A 61 5.20 -5.44 4.72
C ARG A 61 5.53 -4.60 3.49
N ALA A 62 4.74 -3.56 3.21
CA ALA A 62 5.02 -2.63 2.13
C ALA A 62 6.36 -1.90 2.34
N TYR A 63 6.67 -1.52 3.59
CA TYR A 63 7.96 -0.93 3.92
C TYR A 63 9.10 -1.92 3.71
N GLU A 64 8.97 -3.13 4.25
CA GLU A 64 10.00 -4.17 4.15
C GLU A 64 10.29 -4.60 2.71
N GLU A 65 9.26 -4.71 1.87
CA GLU A 65 9.38 -5.23 0.50
C GLU A 65 9.74 -4.14 -0.53
N PHE A 66 9.32 -2.89 -0.31
CA PHE A 66 9.45 -1.85 -1.33
C PHE A 66 10.26 -0.63 -0.88
N ALA A 67 10.40 -0.38 0.42
CA ALA A 67 11.02 0.85 0.91
C ALA A 67 12.39 0.65 1.57
N ARG A 68 12.56 -0.49 2.25
CA ARG A 68 13.72 -0.78 3.12
C ARG A 68 15.07 -0.74 2.40
N ASP A 69 15.16 -1.35 1.22
CA ASP A 69 16.46 -1.55 0.54
C ASP A 69 16.87 -0.36 -0.33
N ASP A 70 15.93 0.52 -0.70
CA ASP A 70 16.15 1.62 -1.65
C ASP A 70 16.32 3.00 -0.97
N ASP A 71 16.45 3.06 0.37
CA ASP A 71 16.50 4.32 1.16
C ASP A 71 15.28 5.22 0.86
N THR A 72 14.14 4.59 0.58
CA THR A 72 12.90 5.28 0.25
C THR A 72 11.98 5.32 1.47
N TRP A 73 11.20 6.39 1.57
CA TRP A 73 10.28 6.61 2.68
C TRP A 73 8.91 6.00 2.36
N LEU A 74 8.32 5.30 3.32
CA LEU A 74 6.91 4.92 3.24
C LEU A 74 6.10 5.83 4.16
N ASP A 75 5.20 6.60 3.56
CA ASP A 75 4.31 7.53 4.24
C ASP A 75 2.90 6.98 4.23
N ASP A 76 2.40 6.52 5.38
CA ASP A 76 1.00 6.16 5.49
C ASP A 76 0.13 7.40 5.73
N THR A 77 -0.59 7.84 4.69
CA THR A 77 -1.50 8.98 4.78
C THR A 77 -2.90 8.58 5.23
N VAL A 78 -3.17 7.28 5.41
CA VAL A 78 -4.49 6.75 5.78
C VAL A 78 -4.65 6.70 7.30
N GLU A 79 -3.77 5.98 7.98
CA GLU A 79 -3.82 5.79 9.44
C GLU A 79 -2.60 6.40 10.16
N HIS A 80 -1.68 7.02 9.43
CA HIS A 80 -0.43 7.58 9.96
C HIS A 80 0.42 6.55 10.71
N VAL A 81 0.43 5.32 10.21
CA VAL A 81 1.28 4.25 10.72
C VAL A 81 2.73 4.47 10.27
N GLU A 82 3.61 4.69 11.23
CA GLU A 82 5.06 4.65 10.99
C GLU A 82 5.56 3.20 11.02
N PRO A 83 6.24 2.72 9.95
CA PRO A 83 6.87 1.41 9.95
C PRO A 83 7.94 1.32 11.04
N VAL A 84 8.09 0.13 11.63
CA VAL A 84 9.17 -0.10 12.61
C VAL A 84 10.46 -0.37 11.84
N THR A 85 11.39 0.59 11.91
CA THR A 85 12.75 0.46 11.38
C THR A 85 13.61 -0.32 12.40
N PRO A 86 14.22 -1.46 12.03
CA PRO A 86 15.09 -2.23 12.93
C PRO A 86 16.44 -1.56 13.21
#